data_AF-A0A7W5K7B8-F1
#
_entry.id   AF-A0A7W5K7B8-F1
#
_cell.length_a   1.000
_cell.length_b   1.000
_cell.length_c   1.000
_cell.angle_alpha   90.00
_cell.angle_beta   90.00
_cell.angle_gamma   90.00
#
_symmetry.space_group_name_H-M   'P 1'
#
loop_
_entity.id
_entity.type
_entity.pdbx_description
1 polymer ?
#
loop_
_entity_poly.entity_id
_entity_poly.type
_entity_poly.pdbx_seq_one_letter_code
_entity_poly.pdbx_strand_id
1 'polypeptide(L)'
;MNVKKGDPQKWREAFAAELERRGVEAEATPRATRGVIKKGVSQVLRHIREKGQTVQVDQAKVQEVLEDFRGQRAGQAPKSRPWEDRIKERQTYVRKAWLTAAKNMAQSRDPDDQELAKRIAAFVGSMPPMKTERHELQEKISGQLQWGAQKHQRREKSRAEDQQDER
;
A
#
# COMPACT_ATOMS: atom_id res chain seq x y z
N MET A 1 7.56 4.77 -33.41
CA MET A 1 6.74 5.81 -32.78
C MET A 1 6.91 5.67 -31.27
N ASN A 2 7.35 6.72 -30.57
CA ASN A 2 7.60 6.66 -29.12
C ASN A 2 6.37 7.14 -28.35
N VAL A 3 5.81 6.28 -27.51
CA VAL A 3 4.66 6.62 -26.65
C VAL A 3 5.14 7.51 -25.50
N LYS A 4 4.56 8.71 -25.32
CA LYS A 4 4.95 9.59 -24.21
C LYS A 4 4.28 9.15 -22.92
N LYS A 5 4.89 9.53 -21.79
CA LYS A 5 4.34 9.28 -20.45
C LYS A 5 2.97 9.98 -20.33
N GLY A 6 1.94 9.20 -20.05
CA GLY A 6 0.55 9.69 -19.89
C GLY A 6 -0.35 9.41 -21.09
N ASP A 7 0.21 9.19 -22.28
CA ASP A 7 -0.58 8.84 -23.47
C ASP A 7 -1.43 7.57 -23.27
N PRO A 8 -0.94 6.49 -22.61
CA PRO A 8 -1.76 5.32 -22.36
C PRO A 8 -2.96 5.57 -21.44
N GLN A 9 -2.95 6.61 -20.60
CA GLN A 9 -4.13 6.98 -19.82
C GLN A 9 -5.15 7.71 -20.69
N LYS A 10 -4.68 8.70 -21.47
CA LYS A 10 -5.54 9.45 -22.41
C LYS A 10 -6.23 8.52 -23.41
N TRP A 11 -5.50 7.54 -23.94
CA TRP A 11 -6.08 6.57 -24.86
C TRP A 11 -7.12 5.66 -24.19
N ARG A 12 -6.92 5.28 -22.92
CA ARG A 12 -7.92 4.50 -22.17
C ARG A 12 -9.19 5.30 -21.92
N GLU A 13 -9.06 6.57 -21.56
CA GLU A 13 -10.20 7.49 -21.36
C GLU A 13 -10.96 7.74 -22.66
N ALA A 14 -10.25 8.05 -23.75
CA ALA A 14 -10.86 8.25 -25.06
C ALA A 14 -11.56 6.98 -25.58
N PHE A 15 -10.97 5.81 -25.37
CA PHE A 15 -11.56 4.54 -25.77
C PHE A 15 -12.82 4.22 -24.96
N ALA A 16 -12.79 4.42 -23.64
CA ALA A 16 -13.96 4.24 -22.78
C ALA A 16 -15.12 5.16 -23.19
N ALA A 17 -14.84 6.45 -23.41
CA ALA A 17 -15.85 7.40 -23.89
C ALA A 17 -16.47 6.98 -25.24
N GLU A 18 -15.68 6.39 -26.14
CA GLU A 18 -16.19 5.90 -27.42
C GLU A 18 -17.03 4.62 -27.28
N LEU A 19 -16.73 3.77 -26.30
CA LEU A 19 -17.56 2.61 -25.97
C LEU A 19 -18.91 3.05 -25.39
N GLU A 20 -18.93 4.02 -24.49
CA GLU A 20 -20.16 4.57 -23.91
C GLU A 20 -21.07 5.18 -24.98
N ARG A 21 -20.49 5.92 -25.93
CA ARG A 21 -21.23 6.44 -27.10
C ARG A 21 -21.91 5.36 -27.94
N ARG A 22 -21.40 4.13 -27.89
CA ARG A 22 -21.95 2.97 -28.58
C ARG A 22 -22.87 2.14 -27.68
N GLY A 23 -23.20 2.64 -26.49
CA GLY A 23 -24.07 1.97 -25.53
C GLY A 23 -23.38 0.89 -24.69
N VAL A 24 -22.04 0.81 -24.70
CA VAL A 24 -21.27 -0.11 -23.87
C VAL A 24 -20.75 0.64 -22.65
N GLU A 25 -21.23 0.26 -21.46
CA GLU A 25 -20.75 0.84 -20.20
C GLU A 25 -19.25 0.55 -20.01
N ALA A 26 -18.44 1.60 -19.98
CA ALA A 26 -16.99 1.48 -19.89
C ALA A 26 -16.39 2.68 -19.15
N GLU A 27 -15.67 2.41 -18.07
CA GLU A 27 -15.06 3.45 -17.22
C GLU A 27 -13.53 3.31 -17.18
N ALA A 28 -12.82 4.44 -17.35
CA ALA A 28 -11.36 4.48 -17.44
C ALA A 28 -10.68 5.07 -16.18
N THR A 29 -11.25 4.84 -15.00
CA THR A 29 -10.79 5.48 -13.76
C THR A 29 -9.28 5.31 -13.51
N PRO A 30 -8.54 6.42 -13.33
CA PRO A 30 -7.11 6.38 -13.04
C PRO A 30 -6.79 5.53 -11.81
N ARG A 31 -5.67 4.80 -11.87
CA ARG A 31 -5.22 3.92 -10.78
C ARG A 31 -5.11 4.65 -9.43
N ALA A 32 -4.65 5.90 -9.44
CA ALA A 32 -4.48 6.70 -8.23
C ALA A 32 -5.82 7.06 -7.59
N THR A 33 -6.85 7.32 -8.40
CA THR A 33 -8.21 7.63 -7.96
C THR A 33 -8.87 6.44 -7.24
N ARG A 34 -8.49 5.21 -7.62
CA ARG A 34 -8.87 3.95 -6.95
C ARG A 34 -8.09 3.64 -5.67
N GLY A 35 -7.18 4.51 -5.24
CA GLY A 35 -6.36 4.30 -4.04
C GLY A 35 -5.17 3.34 -4.21
N VAL A 36 -4.93 2.82 -5.42
CA VAL A 36 -3.91 1.78 -5.62
C VAL A 36 -2.52 2.41 -5.85
N ILE A 37 -1.66 2.36 -4.82
CA ILE A 37 -0.32 2.96 -4.88
C ILE A 37 0.81 2.04 -5.37
N LYS A 38 0.66 0.72 -5.21
CA LYS A 38 1.80 -0.21 -5.14
C LYS A 38 2.47 -0.70 -6.44
N LYS A 39 2.48 -0.05 -7.60
CA LYS A 39 2.97 -0.69 -8.87
C LYS A 39 2.38 -2.12 -9.13
N GLY A 40 2.47 -2.63 -10.35
CA GLY A 40 2.12 -4.02 -10.64
C GLY A 40 3.35 -4.91 -10.45
N VAL A 41 3.16 -6.12 -9.94
CA VAL A 41 4.24 -7.12 -9.93
C VAL A 41 4.36 -7.69 -11.35
N SER A 42 5.59 -7.81 -11.84
CA SER A 42 5.83 -8.47 -13.13
C SER A 42 5.39 -9.93 -13.08
N GLN A 43 4.79 -10.41 -14.16
CA GLN A 43 4.36 -11.79 -14.32
C GLN A 43 5.49 -12.79 -13.99
N VAL A 44 6.71 -12.50 -14.45
CA VAL A 44 7.89 -13.35 -14.19
C VAL A 44 8.20 -13.43 -12.69
N LEU A 45 8.23 -12.28 -12.01
CA LEU A 45 8.48 -12.24 -10.57
C LEU A 45 7.39 -12.96 -9.78
N ARG A 46 6.14 -12.90 -10.24
CA ARG A 46 5.03 -13.62 -9.62
C ARG A 46 5.25 -15.13 -9.67
N HIS A 47 5.55 -15.69 -10.85
CA HIS A 47 5.78 -17.13 -10.97
C HIS A 47 7.01 -17.62 -10.20
N ILE A 48 8.08 -16.83 -10.11
CA ILE A 48 9.26 -17.21 -9.32
C ILE A 48 8.87 -17.33 -7.83
N ARG A 49 8.07 -16.37 -7.33
CA ARG A 49 7.56 -16.41 -5.95
C ARG A 49 6.59 -17.57 -5.72
N GLU A 50 5.72 -17.88 -6.67
CA GLU A 50 4.81 -19.04 -6.61
C GLU A 50 5.58 -20.37 -6.52
N LYS A 51 6.77 -20.45 -7.13
CA LYS A 51 7.69 -21.60 -7.01
C LYS A 51 8.50 -21.62 -5.70
N GLY A 52 8.23 -20.71 -4.77
CA GLY A 52 8.95 -20.59 -3.49
C GLY A 52 10.38 -20.04 -3.62
N GLN A 53 10.76 -19.54 -4.80
CA GLN A 53 12.09 -18.99 -5.01
C GLN A 53 12.11 -17.49 -4.68
N THR A 54 13.17 -17.05 -4.01
CA THR A 54 13.37 -15.62 -3.72
C THR A 54 14.24 -14.98 -4.79
N VAL A 55 13.74 -13.92 -5.41
CA VAL A 55 14.50 -13.14 -6.38
C VAL A 55 15.48 -12.19 -5.68
N GLN A 56 16.61 -11.90 -6.33
CA GLN A 56 17.63 -10.99 -5.80
C GLN A 56 17.05 -9.61 -5.42
N VAL A 57 16.07 -9.11 -6.18
CA VAL A 57 15.41 -7.82 -5.88
C VAL A 57 14.62 -7.84 -4.57
N ASP A 58 14.07 -8.99 -4.17
CA ASP A 58 13.35 -9.12 -2.91
C ASP A 58 14.33 -9.22 -1.74
N GLN A 59 15.46 -9.91 -1.93
CA GLN A 59 16.55 -9.96 -0.96
C GLN A 59 17.14 -8.55 -0.74
N ALA A 60 17.41 -7.80 -1.82
CA ALA A 60 17.93 -6.44 -1.73
C ALA A 60 17.00 -5.50 -0.95
N LYS A 61 15.67 -5.60 -1.17
CA LYS A 61 14.68 -4.82 -0.40
C LYS A 61 14.72 -5.15 1.10
N VAL A 62 14.86 -6.42 1.46
CA VAL A 62 14.99 -6.85 2.87
C VAL A 62 16.28 -6.27 3.48
N GLN A 63 17.40 -6.35 2.76
CA GLN A 63 18.67 -5.81 3.24
C GLN A 63 18.61 -4.30 3.46
N GLU A 64 18.01 -3.54 2.53
CA GLU A 64 17.82 -2.09 2.68
C GLU A 64 17.02 -1.76 3.95
N VAL A 65 15.94 -2.51 4.22
CA VAL A 65 15.14 -2.30 5.43
C VAL A 65 15.93 -2.63 6.70
N LEU A 66 16.75 -3.70 6.69
CA LEU A 66 17.60 -4.05 7.82
C LEU A 66 18.70 -3.01 8.08
N GLU A 67 19.28 -2.45 7.02
CA GLU A 67 20.21 -1.32 7.13
C GLU A 67 19.55 -0.09 7.74
N ASP A 68 18.33 0.24 7.31
CA ASP A 68 17.59 1.36 7.89
C ASP A 68 17.33 1.15 9.39
N PHE A 69 16.95 -0.06 9.82
CA PHE A 69 16.79 -0.37 11.24
C PHE A 69 18.11 -0.24 12.02
N ARG A 70 19.24 -0.67 11.43
CA ARG A 70 20.57 -0.52 12.03
C ARG A 70 20.96 0.95 12.16
N GLY A 71 20.75 1.75 11.11
CA GLY A 71 21.00 3.19 11.12
C GLY A 71 20.15 3.91 12.17
N GLN A 72 18.87 3.58 12.28
CA GLN A 72 17.96 4.14 13.29
C GLN A 72 18.43 3.82 14.72
N ARG A 73 18.86 2.58 15.00
CA ARG A 73 19.43 2.21 16.31
C ARG A 73 20.73 2.95 16.61
N ALA A 74 21.52 3.26 15.59
CA ALA A 74 22.72 4.07 15.70
C ALA A 74 22.45 5.58 15.77
N GLY A 75 21.18 6.01 15.86
CA GLY A 75 20.80 7.43 15.96
C GLY A 75 20.88 8.19 14.63
N GLN A 76 21.04 7.50 13.50
CA GLN A 76 21.08 8.14 12.18
C GLN A 76 19.69 8.58 11.74
N ALA A 77 19.61 9.74 11.09
CA ALA A 77 18.37 10.22 10.50
C ALA A 77 17.86 9.25 9.42
N PRO A 78 16.53 9.04 9.29
CA PRO A 78 15.97 8.24 8.22
C PRO A 78 16.39 8.74 6.83
N LYS A 79 16.77 7.83 5.93
CA LYS A 79 17.07 8.18 4.53
C LYS A 79 15.85 8.86 3.90
N SER A 80 16.07 10.05 3.31
CA SER A 80 15.03 10.81 2.62
C SER A 80 14.54 10.06 1.38
N ARG A 81 13.21 10.00 1.20
CA ARG A 81 12.56 9.29 0.08
C ARG A 81 11.44 10.16 -0.50
N PRO A 82 11.79 11.16 -1.34
CA PRO A 82 10.80 12.13 -1.85
C PRO A 82 9.64 11.49 -2.64
N TRP A 83 9.82 10.29 -3.19
CA TRP A 83 8.73 9.58 -3.86
C TRP A 83 7.69 9.01 -2.90
N GLU A 84 8.05 8.64 -1.67
CA GLU A 84 7.09 8.19 -0.65
C GLU A 84 6.21 9.36 -0.21
N ASP A 85 6.82 10.52 -0.01
CA ASP A 85 6.12 11.77 0.30
C ASP A 85 5.15 12.16 -0.82
N ARG A 86 5.61 12.14 -2.07
CA ARG A 86 4.74 12.42 -3.24
C ARG A 86 3.59 11.42 -3.38
N ILE A 87 3.81 10.14 -3.06
CA ILE A 87 2.75 9.13 -3.07
C ILE A 87 1.71 9.44 -1.98
N LYS A 88 2.19 9.77 -0.77
CA LYS A 88 1.35 10.13 0.38
C LYS A 88 0.55 11.39 0.11
N GLU A 89 1.18 12.43 -0.41
CA GLU A 89 0.56 13.71 -0.78
C GLU A 89 -0.55 13.47 -1.81
N ARG A 90 -0.25 12.76 -2.89
CA ARG A 90 -1.22 12.45 -3.93
C ARG A 90 -2.41 11.65 -3.41
N GLN A 91 -2.17 10.63 -2.58
CA GLN A 91 -3.26 9.83 -2.01
C GLN A 91 -4.09 10.61 -1.01
N THR A 92 -3.46 11.45 -0.20
CA THR A 92 -4.17 12.35 0.73
C THR A 92 -5.08 13.29 -0.05
N TYR A 93 -4.58 13.87 -1.14
CA TYR A 93 -5.37 14.71 -2.03
C TYR A 93 -6.57 13.96 -2.64
N VAL A 94 -6.35 12.75 -3.19
CA VAL A 94 -7.41 11.93 -3.78
C VAL A 94 -8.49 11.59 -2.77
N ARG A 95 -8.10 11.09 -1.58
CA ARG A 95 -9.06 10.74 -0.51
C ARG A 95 -9.82 11.96 -0.03
N LYS A 96 -9.14 13.10 0.13
CA LYS A 96 -9.77 14.38 0.49
C LYS A 96 -10.78 14.81 -0.55
N ALA A 97 -10.44 14.75 -1.84
CA ALA A 97 -11.35 15.12 -2.92
C ALA A 97 -12.63 14.26 -2.91
N TRP A 98 -12.52 12.94 -2.75
CA TRP A 98 -13.68 12.05 -2.61
C TRP A 98 -14.54 12.39 -1.39
N LEU A 99 -13.92 12.61 -0.23
CA LEU A 99 -14.66 12.94 0.99
C LEU A 99 -15.31 14.32 0.91
N THR A 100 -14.68 15.29 0.24
CA THR A 100 -15.29 16.59 -0.02
C THR A 100 -16.50 16.46 -0.94
N ALA A 101 -16.40 15.67 -2.01
CA ALA A 101 -17.53 15.39 -2.89
C ALA A 101 -18.69 14.71 -2.13
N ALA A 102 -18.39 13.67 -1.36
CA ALA A 102 -19.38 12.98 -0.52
C ALA A 102 -20.05 13.94 0.47
N LYS A 103 -19.27 14.82 1.11
CA LYS A 103 -19.82 15.81 2.05
C LYS A 103 -20.78 16.77 1.35
N ASN A 104 -20.43 17.25 0.17
CA ASN A 104 -21.29 18.17 -0.59
C ASN A 104 -22.59 17.47 -1.02
N MET A 105 -22.52 16.22 -1.45
CA MET A 105 -23.70 15.41 -1.82
C MET A 105 -24.59 15.10 -0.60
N ALA A 106 -24.00 14.81 0.56
CA ALA A 106 -24.75 14.57 1.79
C ALA A 106 -25.52 15.81 2.29
N GLN A 107 -25.12 17.02 1.87
CA GLN A 107 -25.81 18.27 2.19
C GLN A 107 -26.99 18.57 1.25
N SER A 108 -27.14 17.81 0.17
CA SER A 108 -28.26 17.92 -0.76
C SER A 108 -29.57 17.46 -0.09
N ARG A 109 -30.68 17.99 -0.60
CA ARG A 109 -32.04 17.58 -0.17
C ARG A 109 -32.54 16.34 -0.92
N ASP A 110 -31.84 15.94 -1.96
CA ASP A 110 -32.16 14.76 -2.76
C ASP A 110 -31.74 13.47 -2.01
N PRO A 111 -32.67 12.51 -1.78
CA PRO A 111 -32.33 11.21 -1.21
C PRO A 111 -31.26 10.44 -2.00
N ASP A 112 -31.24 10.56 -3.33
CA ASP A 112 -30.30 9.83 -4.19
C ASP A 112 -28.87 10.36 -3.99
N ASP A 113 -28.70 11.68 -3.84
CA ASP A 113 -27.42 12.30 -3.52
C ASP A 113 -26.89 11.85 -2.15
N GLN A 114 -27.78 11.75 -1.16
CA GLN A 114 -27.41 11.30 0.19
C GLN A 114 -26.98 9.82 0.19
N GLU A 115 -27.64 8.99 -0.60
CA GLU A 115 -27.26 7.59 -0.75
C GLU A 115 -25.93 7.44 -1.50
N LEU A 116 -25.71 8.22 -2.55
CA LEU A 116 -24.44 8.28 -3.27
C LEU A 116 -23.30 8.73 -2.35
N ALA A 117 -23.53 9.73 -1.49
CA ALA A 117 -22.55 10.17 -0.51
C ALA A 117 -22.08 9.05 0.43
N LYS A 118 -23.00 8.22 0.93
CA LYS A 118 -22.67 7.05 1.76
C LYS A 118 -21.82 6.04 0.99
N ARG A 119 -22.17 5.76 -0.26
CA ARG A 119 -21.41 4.84 -1.13
C ARG A 119 -20.00 5.35 -1.38
N ILE A 120 -19.82 6.65 -1.62
CA ILE A 120 -18.49 7.26 -1.78
C ILE A 120 -17.68 7.13 -0.49
N ALA A 121 -18.30 7.40 0.67
CA ALA A 121 -17.61 7.25 1.96
C ALA A 121 -17.17 5.79 2.21
N ALA A 122 -18.04 4.82 1.92
CA ALA A 122 -17.73 3.39 1.99
C ALA A 122 -16.60 3.01 1.03
N PHE A 123 -16.62 3.53 -0.20
CA PHE A 123 -15.57 3.33 -1.19
C PHE A 123 -14.21 3.84 -0.69
N VAL A 124 -14.14 5.06 -0.16
CA VAL A 124 -12.91 5.61 0.43
C VAL A 124 -12.44 4.77 1.61
N GLY A 125 -13.37 4.27 2.44
CA GLY A 125 -13.07 3.35 3.54
C GLY A 125 -12.49 2.01 3.08
N SER A 126 -12.92 1.50 1.94
CA SER A 126 -12.44 0.25 1.33
C SER A 126 -11.10 0.39 0.57
N MET A 127 -10.60 1.62 0.38
CA MET A 127 -9.37 1.84 -0.37
C MET A 127 -8.16 1.18 0.30
N PRO A 128 -7.18 0.67 -0.48
CA PRO A 128 -5.95 0.13 0.06
C PRO A 128 -5.25 1.12 1.01
N PRO A 129 -4.62 0.64 2.08
CA PRO A 129 -3.89 1.52 3.00
C PRO A 129 -2.79 2.28 2.26
N MET A 130 -2.45 3.47 2.74
CA MET A 130 -1.34 4.29 2.20
C MET A 130 0.04 3.74 2.60
N LYS A 131 0.22 2.41 2.54
CA LYS A 131 1.45 1.69 2.84
C LYS A 131 2.14 1.27 1.55
N THR A 132 3.36 1.74 1.34
CA THR A 132 4.22 1.26 0.25
C THR A 132 4.65 -0.18 0.53
N GLU A 133 5.18 -0.87 -0.49
CA GLU A 133 5.76 -2.22 -0.29
C GLU A 133 6.83 -2.22 0.83
N ARG A 134 7.59 -1.12 0.94
CA ARG A 134 8.62 -0.96 1.97
C ARG A 134 8.02 -0.86 3.37
N HIS A 135 6.96 -0.07 3.57
CA HIS A 135 6.29 0.02 4.88
C HIS A 135 5.80 -1.35 5.36
N GLU A 136 5.24 -2.17 4.47
CA GLU A 136 4.81 -3.53 4.82
C GLU A 136 5.99 -4.44 5.15
N LEU A 137 7.10 -4.29 4.42
CA LEU A 137 8.31 -5.04 4.70
C LEU A 137 8.93 -4.64 6.04
N GLN A 138 8.91 -3.35 6.39
CA GLN A 138 9.32 -2.86 7.70
C GLN A 138 8.47 -3.45 8.83
N GLU A 139 7.14 -3.44 8.68
CA GLU A 139 6.22 -4.03 9.67
C GLU A 139 6.43 -5.54 9.81
N LYS A 140 6.66 -6.25 8.70
CA LYS A 140 6.94 -7.68 8.72
C LYS A 140 8.25 -7.98 9.44
N ILE A 141 9.32 -7.25 9.12
CA ILE A 141 10.65 -7.46 9.72
C ILE A 141 10.64 -7.06 11.21
N SER A 142 9.99 -5.95 11.59
CA SER A 142 9.88 -5.56 12.99
C SER A 142 9.08 -6.60 13.79
N GLY A 143 7.98 -7.11 13.25
CA GLY A 143 7.20 -8.19 13.86
C GLY A 143 8.01 -9.48 14.02
N GLN A 144 8.80 -9.86 13.02
CA GLN A 144 9.70 -11.03 13.11
C GLN A 144 10.78 -10.85 14.18
N LEU A 145 11.40 -9.67 14.27
CA LEU A 145 12.41 -9.36 15.29
C LEU A 145 11.81 -9.38 16.71
N GLN A 146 10.63 -8.80 16.89
CA GLN A 146 9.91 -8.80 18.17
C GLN A 146 9.53 -10.21 18.61
N TRP A 147 8.97 -11.01 17.70
CA TRP A 147 8.61 -12.39 17.97
C TRP A 147 9.84 -13.25 18.35
N GLY A 148 10.95 -13.06 17.64
CA GLY A 148 12.22 -13.73 17.96
C GLY A 148 12.72 -13.39 19.36
N ALA A 149 12.69 -12.11 19.75
CA ALA A 149 13.08 -11.66 21.08
C ALA A 149 12.17 -12.23 22.19
N GLN A 150 10.85 -12.23 21.97
CA GLN A 150 9.88 -12.77 22.94
C GLN A 150 10.05 -14.29 23.13
N LYS A 151 10.36 -15.03 22.05
CA LYS A 151 10.66 -16.46 22.12
C LYS A 151 11.93 -16.74 22.93
N HIS A 152 12.98 -15.93 22.75
CA HIS A 152 14.22 -16.05 23.51
C HIS A 152 13.97 -15.82 25.00
N GLN A 153 13.30 -14.72 25.36
CA GLN A 153 12.96 -14.41 26.76
C GLN A 153 12.10 -15.50 27.41
N ARG A 154 11.11 -16.06 26.69
CA ARG A 154 10.28 -17.15 27.21
C ARG A 154 11.08 -18.42 27.50
N ARG A 155 12.09 -18.72 26.67
CA ARG A 155 12.98 -19.88 26.81
C ARG A 155 14.01 -19.69 27.92
N GLU A 156 14.49 -18.45 28.13
CA GLU A 156 15.35 -18.11 29.26
C GLU A 156 14.58 -18.17 30.58
N LYS A 157 13.34 -17.69 30.61
CA LYS A 157 12.48 -17.73 31.79
C LYS A 157 12.13 -19.17 32.20
N SER A 158 11.74 -20.03 31.26
CA SER A 158 11.48 -21.45 31.56
C SER A 158 12.73 -22.15 32.09
N ARG A 159 13.92 -21.86 31.52
CA ARG A 159 15.19 -22.44 31.97
C ARG A 159 15.61 -21.94 33.37
N ALA A 160 15.18 -20.75 33.78
CA ALA A 160 15.42 -20.21 35.11
C ALA A 160 14.44 -20.77 36.15
N GLU A 161 13.19 -21.04 35.74
CA GLU A 161 12.17 -21.73 36.57
C GLU A 161 12.57 -23.19 36.83
N ASP A 162 13.05 -23.93 35.81
CA ASP A 162 13.54 -25.30 35.97
C ASP A 162 14.76 -25.41 36.92
N GLN A 163 15.58 -24.36 37.04
CA GLN A 163 16.75 -24.32 37.94
C GLN A 163 16.40 -23.96 39.39
N GLN A 164 15.19 -23.46 39.65
CA GLN A 164 14.73 -23.13 41.00
C GLN A 164 14.03 -24.31 41.70
N ASP A 165 13.47 -25.25 40.93
CA ASP A 165 12.82 -26.47 41.47
C ASP A 165 13.81 -27.61 41.82
N GLU A 166 15.10 -27.48 41.49
CA GLU A 166 16.15 -28.46 41.83
C GLU A 166 16.96 -28.12 43.10
N ARG A 167 16.55 -27.11 43.90
CA ARG A 167 17.18 -26.75 45.19
C ARG A 167 16.22 -26.89 46.36
#